data_AF-A0A2P4SX95-F1
#
_entry.id   AF-A0A2P4SX95-F1
#
_cell.length_a   1.000
_cell.length_b   1.000
_cell.length_c   1.000
_cell.angle_alpha   90.00
_cell.angle_beta   90.00
_cell.angle_gamma   90.00
#
_symmetry.space_group_name_H-M   'P 1'
#
loop_
_entity.id
_entity.type
_entity.pdbx_description
1 polymer ?
#
loop_
_entity_poly.entity_id
_entity_poly.type
_entity_poly.pdbx_seq_one_letter_code
_entity_poly.pdbx_strand_id
1 'polypeptide(L)' 'MTVLSNFSIEISLFFTFQYQVGQLYSVAEASKNETGGGEGIQVLINEPYEKDDEKGQYTHKIYHLKR' A
#
# COMPACT_ATOMS: atom_id res chain seq x y z
N MET A 1 -9.63 -20.18 12.78
CA MET A 1 -10.21 -19.10 13.61
C MET A 1 -9.77 -17.79 12.97
N THR A 2 -10.69 -17.06 12.34
CA THR A 2 -10.37 -15.79 11.65
C THR A 2 -10.66 -14.64 12.61
N VAL A 3 -9.68 -13.74 12.80
CA VAL A 3 -9.87 -12.51 13.58
C VAL A 3 -10.12 -11.39 12.59
N LEU A 4 -11.30 -10.78 12.66
CA LEU A 4 -11.61 -9.55 11.93
C LEU A 4 -11.33 -8.36 12.84
N SER A 5 -10.39 -7.50 12.44
CA SER A 5 -10.05 -6.27 13.14
C SER A 5 -10.38 -5.07 12.26
N ASN A 6 -11.20 -4.16 12.77
CA ASN A 6 -11.47 -2.86 12.15
C ASN A 6 -10.56 -1.79 12.77
N PHE A 7 -9.92 -0.99 11.94
CA PHE A 7 -9.09 0.15 12.36
C PHE A 7 -9.63 1.43 11.71
N SER A 8 -10.12 2.36 12.53
CA SER A 8 -10.58 3.67 12.07
C SER A 8 -9.49 4.71 12.34
N ILE A 9 -9.10 5.45 11.30
CA ILE A 9 -8.14 6.54 11.41
C ILE A 9 -8.91 7.85 11.23
N GLU A 10 -9.09 8.59 12.31
CA GLU A 10 -9.77 9.89 12.29
C GLU A 10 -8.84 10.95 11.71
N ILE A 11 -9.19 11.46 10.52
CA ILE A 11 -8.45 12.53 9.84
C ILE A 11 -9.35 13.74 9.78
N SER A 12 -8.86 14.87 10.27
CA SER A 12 -9.60 16.13 10.23
C SER A 12 -9.90 16.55 8.78
N LEU A 13 -11.13 17.02 8.55
CA LEU A 13 -11.67 17.34 7.22
C LEU A 13 -10.77 18.29 6.42
N PHE A 14 -10.09 19.22 7.10
CA PHE A 14 -9.16 20.19 6.49
C PHE A 14 -7.94 19.51 5.83
N PHE A 15 -7.53 18.35 6.36
CA PHE A 15 -6.33 17.63 5.94
C PHE A 15 -6.61 16.52 4.94
N THR A 16 -7.86 16.33 4.52
CA THR A 16 -8.25 15.25 3.58
C THR A 16 -7.47 15.29 2.26
N PHE A 17 -7.32 16.47 1.66
CA PHE A 17 -6.50 16.66 0.45
C PHE A 17 -5.00 16.45 0.71
N GLN A 18 -4.51 16.82 1.89
CA GLN A 18 -3.10 16.61 2.26
C GLN A 18 -2.81 15.14 2.56
N TYR A 19 -3.79 14.40 3.10
CA TYR A 19 -3.65 12.98 3.36
C TYR A 19 -3.43 12.19 2.09
N GLN A 20 -4.14 12.50 1.00
CA GLN A 20 -3.94 11.81 -0.27
C GLN A 20 -2.49 11.92 -0.77
N VAL A 21 -1.91 13.11 -0.71
CA VAL A 21 -0.52 13.35 -1.15
C VAL A 21 0.49 12.77 -0.15
N GLY A 22 0.25 13.00 1.14
CA GLY A 22 1.13 12.55 2.23
C GLY A 22 1.18 11.03 2.36
N GLN A 23 0.06 10.34 2.12
CA GLN A 23 0.00 8.88 2.14
C GLN A 23 0.83 8.28 1.01
N LEU A 24 0.71 8.80 -0.22
CA LEU A 24 1.52 8.36 -1.35
C LEU A 24 3.03 8.59 -1.12
N TYR A 25 3.39 9.77 -0.60
CA TYR A 25 4.78 10.09 -0.24
C TYR A 25 5.32 9.15 0.85
N SER A 26 4.55 8.95 1.92
CA SER A 26 4.93 8.08 3.04
C SER A 26 5.13 6.62 2.60
N VAL A 27 4.27 6.11 1.71
CA VAL A 27 4.41 4.76 1.16
C VAL A 27 5.68 4.65 0.30
N ALA A 28 6.00 5.66 -0.51
CA ALA A 28 7.21 5.67 -1.32
C ALA A 28 8.48 5.74 -0.45
N GLU A 29 8.50 6.59 0.58
CA GLU A 29 9.61 6.69 1.53
C GLU A 29 9.79 5.41 2.36
N ALA A 30 8.69 4.86 2.91
CA ALA A 30 8.74 3.60 3.65
C ALA A 30 9.24 2.46 2.77
N SER A 31 8.74 2.34 1.54
CA SER A 31 9.19 1.32 0.59
C SER A 31 10.69 1.45 0.28
N LYS A 32 11.21 2.68 0.16
CA LYS A 32 12.64 2.93 -0.06
C LYS A 32 13.47 2.57 1.17
N ASN A 33 13.01 2.92 2.37
CA ASN A 33 13.71 2.64 3.62
C ASN A 33 13.70 1.15 3.98
N GLU A 34 12.66 0.41 3.62
CA GLU A 34 12.58 -1.05 3.78
C GLU A 34 13.35 -1.81 2.69
N THR A 35 13.80 -1.13 1.63
CA THR A 35 14.63 -1.75 0.58
C THR A 35 16.12 -1.60 0.92
N GLY A 36 16.66 -2.55 1.66
CA GLY A 36 18.09 -2.62 1.98
C GLY A 36 18.49 -3.91 2.70
N GLY A 37 19.61 -4.54 2.31
CA GLY A 37 20.19 -5.67 3.07
C GLY A 37 19.70 -7.09 2.71
N GLY A 38 18.91 -7.26 1.65
CA GLY A 38 18.42 -8.57 1.18
C GLY A 38 17.03 -8.95 1.70
N GLU A 39 16.35 -8.01 2.35
CA GLU A 39 14.90 -7.98 2.54
C GLU A 39 14.32 -6.98 1.53
N GLY A 40 13.08 -7.18 1.07
CA GLY A 40 12.47 -6.26 0.12
C GLY A 40 11.18 -6.76 -0.53
N ILE A 41 10.56 -5.87 -1.31
CA ILE A 41 9.29 -6.10 -1.99
C ILE A 41 9.54 -6.24 -3.48
N GLN A 42 9.23 -7.40 -4.05
CA GLN A 42 9.25 -7.61 -5.50
C GLN A 42 7.84 -7.46 -6.06
N VAL A 43 7.63 -6.47 -6.94
CA VAL A 43 6.36 -6.30 -7.65
C VAL A 43 6.42 -7.16 -8.92
N LEU A 44 5.55 -8.17 -9.02
CA LEU A 44 5.48 -9.07 -10.18
C LEU A 44 4.52 -8.54 -11.25
N ILE A 45 3.35 -8.06 -10.81
CA ILE A 45 2.29 -7.56 -11.70
C ILE A 45 1.85 -6.21 -11.14
N ASN A 46 1.70 -5.22 -12.01
CA ASN A 46 1.15 -3.89 -11.70
C ASN A 46 0.39 -3.42 -12.93
N GLU A 47 -0.83 -3.91 -13.09
CA GLU A 47 -1.63 -3.67 -14.29
C GLU A 47 -2.99 -3.10 -13.91
N PRO A 48 -3.50 -2.12 -14.67
CA PRO A 48 -4.85 -1.63 -14.49
C PRO A 48 -5.82 -2.77 -14.74
N TYR A 49 -6.76 -2.98 -13.82
CA TYR A 49 -7.81 -3.99 -13.99
C TYR A 49 -9.16 -3.31 -14.11
N GLU A 50 -10.02 -3.91 -14.93
CA GLU A 50 -11.40 -3.53 -15.10
C GLU A 50 -12.23 -4.81 -15.03
N LYS A 51 -13.17 -4.86 -14.09
CA LYS A 51 -14.09 -5.98 -13.93
C LYS A 51 -15.48 -5.43 -13.67
N ASP A 52 -16.40 -5.75 -14.57
CA ASP A 52 -17.77 -5.23 -14.56
C ASP A 52 -17.78 -3.70 -14.43
N ASP A 53 -18.28 -3.15 -13.31
CA ASP A 53 -18.31 -1.72 -13.00
C ASP A 53 -17.15 -1.23 -12.11
N GLU A 54 -16.19 -2.10 -11.78
CA GLU A 54 -15.03 -1.77 -10.93
C GLU A 54 -13.77 -1.58 -11.78
N LYS A 55 -13.16 -0.40 -11.66
CA LYS A 55 -11.85 -0.06 -12.23
C LYS A 55 -10.87 0.16 -11.09
N GLY A 56 -9.67 -0.41 -11.20
CA GLY A 56 -8.64 -0.22 -10.19
C GLY A 56 -7.26 -0.61 -10.67
N GLN A 57 -6.32 -0.63 -9.74
CA GLN A 57 -4.97 -1.13 -9.97
C GLN A 57 -4.79 -2.48 -9.28
N TYR A 58 -4.35 -3.48 -10.04
CA TYR A 58 -4.02 -4.79 -9.49
C TYR A 58 -2.52 -4.87 -9.32
N THR A 59 -2.07 -5.12 -8.09
CA THR A 59 -0.66 -5.38 -7.82
C THR A 59 -0.47 -6.73 -7.14
N HIS A 60 0.45 -7.52 -7.68
CA HIS A 60 0.90 -8.75 -7.05
C HIS A 60 2.35 -8.54 -6.58
N LYS A 61 2.57 -8.64 -5.26
CA LYS A 61 3.86 -8.36 -4.63
C LYS A 61 4.31 -9.53 -3.76
N ILE A 62 5.59 -9.89 -3.85
CA ILE A 62 6.25 -10.86 -2.97
C ILE A 62 7.08 -10.09 -1.94
N TYR A 63 6.86 -10.39 -0.66
CA TYR A 63 7.63 -9.85 0.44
C TYR A 63 8.72 -10.84 0.84
N HIS A 64 9.98 -10.44 0.69
CA HIS A 64 11.13 -11.20 1.18
C HIS A 64 11.48 -10.72 2.58
N LEU A 65 11.06 -11.47 3.58
CA LEU A 65 11.41 -11.25 4.99
C LEU A 65 12.60 -12.16 5.32
N LYS A 66 13.72 -11.60 5.77
CA LYS A 66 14.74 -12.39 6.49
C LYS A 66 14.25 -12.60 7.92
N ARG A 67 14.77 -13.66 8.52
CA ARG A 67 14.48 -14.03 9.90
C ARG A 67 15.46 -13.37 10.85
#